data_AF-A0A7C1V834-F1
#
_entry.id   AF-A0A7C1V834-F1
#
_cell.length_a   1.000
_cell.length_b   1.000
_cell.length_c   1.000
_cell.angle_alpha   90.00
_cell.angle_beta   90.00
_cell.angle_gamma   90.00
#
_symmetry.space_group_name_H-M   'P 1'
#
loop_
_entity.id
_entity.type
_entity.pdbx_description
1 polymer ?
#
loop_
_entity_poly.entity_id
_entity_poly.type
_entity_poly.pdbx_seq_one_letter_code
_entity_poly.pdbx_strand_id
1 'polypeptide(L)'
;MEDILNSGVEDDRIFEYGANHKIPIITHDRGFGILYYFTQIKPPTIVILQVLSPHPEATNKLLSKSLSQININKPQNYGKLIIISKSNIRIRTK
;
A
#
# COMPACT_ATOMS: atom_id res chain seq x y z
N MET A 1 -5.17 25.63 5.42
CA MET A 1 -5.75 24.89 4.29
C MET A 1 -5.36 23.45 4.54
N GLU A 2 -6.31 22.56 4.80
CA GLU A 2 -5.98 21.15 4.97
C GLU A 2 -5.48 20.63 3.61
N ASP A 3 -4.27 20.06 3.59
CA ASP A 3 -3.67 19.45 2.40
C ASP A 3 -4.38 18.10 2.15
N ILE A 4 -5.63 18.16 1.68
CA ILE A 4 -6.46 16.99 1.40
C ILE A 4 -6.57 16.84 -0.12
N LEU A 5 -6.26 15.65 -0.61
CA LEU A 5 -6.46 15.30 -2.01
C LEU A 5 -7.96 15.29 -2.35
N ASN A 6 -8.33 15.94 -3.46
CA ASN A 6 -9.69 15.89 -3.99
C ASN A 6 -10.00 14.51 -4.62
N SER A 7 -11.28 14.22 -4.85
CA SER A 7 -11.69 13.04 -5.61
C SER A 7 -11.20 13.09 -7.06
N GLY A 8 -10.89 11.91 -7.62
CA GLY A 8 -10.43 11.79 -9.01
C GLY A 8 -8.98 12.24 -9.24
N VAL A 9 -8.16 12.30 -8.19
CA VAL A 9 -6.73 12.59 -8.33
C VAL A 9 -5.98 11.39 -8.91
N GLU A 10 -4.98 11.66 -9.75
CA GLU A 10 -4.14 10.65 -10.39
C GLU A 10 -3.28 9.87 -9.38
N ASP A 11 -3.00 8.60 -9.67
CA ASP A 11 -2.24 7.71 -8.78
C ASP A 11 -0.85 8.27 -8.42
N ASP A 12 -0.17 8.94 -9.37
CA ASP A 12 1.13 9.58 -9.14
C ASP A 12 1.06 10.63 -8.02
N ARG A 13 -0.05 11.39 -7.97
CA ARG A 13 -0.27 12.42 -6.95
C ARG A 13 -0.61 11.80 -5.60
N ILE A 14 -1.36 10.70 -5.57
CA ILE A 14 -1.60 9.92 -4.35
C ILE A 14 -0.27 9.38 -3.81
N PHE A 15 0.57 8.88 -4.71
CA PHE A 15 1.89 8.35 -4.38
C PHE A 15 2.79 9.42 -3.77
N GLU A 16 2.92 10.57 -4.44
CA GLU A 16 3.69 11.73 -3.95
C GLU A 16 3.19 12.21 -2.59
N TYR A 17 1.88 12.34 -2.45
CA TYR A 17 1.26 12.77 -1.21
C TYR A 17 1.58 11.82 -0.06
N GLY A 18 1.42 10.51 -0.28
CA GLY A 18 1.79 9.49 0.71
C GLY A 18 3.26 9.53 1.08
N ALA A 19 4.15 9.73 0.11
CA ALA A 19 5.59 9.84 0.33
C ALA A 19 5.95 11.05 1.21
N ASN A 20 5.43 12.22 0.86
CA ASN A 20 5.74 13.48 1.53
C ASN A 20 5.20 13.52 2.97
N HIS A 21 4.00 12.98 3.17
CA HIS A 21 3.32 12.97 4.47
C HIS A 21 3.63 11.74 5.32
N LYS A 22 4.45 10.80 4.81
CA LYS A 22 4.76 9.52 5.46
C LYS A 22 3.49 8.70 5.77
N ILE A 23 2.50 8.78 4.90
CA ILE A 23 1.22 8.06 5.03
C ILE A 23 1.31 6.76 4.22
N PRO A 24 1.08 5.58 4.82
CA PRO A 24 1.01 4.33 4.08
C PRO A 24 -0.16 4.31 3.10
N ILE A 25 0.08 3.81 1.89
CA ILE A 25 -0.96 3.56 0.90
C ILE A 25 -1.44 2.12 1.07
N ILE A 26 -2.73 1.91 1.32
CA ILE A 26 -3.34 0.58 1.41
C ILE A 26 -4.35 0.47 0.28
N THR A 27 -4.15 -0.47 -0.64
CA THR A 27 -4.94 -0.56 -1.87
C THR A 27 -5.07 -1.99 -2.37
N HIS A 28 -6.07 -2.23 -3.24
CA HIS A 28 -6.17 -3.45 -4.05
C HIS A 28 -5.44 -3.31 -5.40
N ASP A 29 -5.10 -2.08 -5.79
CA ASP A 29 -4.52 -1.79 -7.10
C ASP A 29 -3.04 -2.19 -7.18
N ARG A 30 -2.71 -2.96 -8.21
CA ARG A 30 -1.33 -3.39 -8.50
C ARG A 30 -0.53 -2.30 -9.21
N GLY A 31 -1.18 -1.29 -9.78
CA GLY A 31 -0.55 -0.12 -10.41
C GLY A 31 0.42 0.60 -9.48
N PHE A 32 0.08 0.71 -8.19
CA PHE A 32 0.99 1.27 -7.18
C PHE A 32 2.30 0.46 -7.00
N GLY A 33 2.29 -0.83 -7.34
CA GLY A 33 3.50 -1.64 -7.41
C GLY A 33 4.42 -1.23 -8.57
N ILE A 34 3.86 -0.81 -9.70
CA ILE A 34 4.62 -0.25 -10.83
C ILE A 34 5.23 1.09 -10.39
N LEU A 35 4.42 1.97 -9.81
CA LEU A 35 4.90 3.26 -9.29
C LEU A 35 6.05 3.07 -8.30
N TYR A 36 5.93 2.11 -7.38
CA TYR A 36 7.00 1.78 -6.43
C TYR A 36 8.36 1.55 -7.10
N TYR A 37 8.40 0.74 -8.16
CA TYR A 37 9.66 0.39 -8.83
C TYR A 37 10.17 1.50 -9.74
N PHE A 38 9.30 2.15 -10.50
CA PHE A 38 9.74 3.02 -11.60
C PHE A 38 9.82 4.50 -11.25
N THR A 39 9.18 4.96 -10.16
CA THR A 39 9.29 6.36 -9.76
C THR A 39 10.67 6.72 -9.21
N GLN A 40 11.10 7.98 -9.33
CA GLN A 40 12.39 8.43 -8.77
C GLN A 40 12.28 8.95 -7.33
N ILE A 41 11.06 9.17 -6.83
CA ILE A 41 10.85 9.65 -5.46
C ILE A 41 10.99 8.50 -4.45
N LYS A 42 11.37 8.86 -3.21
CA LYS A 42 11.41 7.91 -2.11
C LYS A 42 9.99 7.37 -1.87
N PRO A 43 9.76 6.05 -1.96
CA PRO A 43 8.41 5.52 -1.92
C PRO A 43 7.79 5.65 -0.52
N PRO A 44 6.46 5.84 -0.43
CA PRO A 44 5.75 5.56 0.81
C PRO A 44 5.76 4.05 1.09
N THR A 45 5.32 3.66 2.28
CA THR A 45 4.93 2.27 2.51
C THR A 45 3.69 1.97 1.69
N ILE A 46 3.71 0.90 0.90
CA ILE A 46 2.56 0.49 0.08
C ILE A 46 2.16 -0.91 0.49
N VAL A 47 0.88 -1.10 0.79
CA VAL A 47 0.27 -2.38 1.11
C VAL A 47 -0.74 -2.73 0.02
N ILE A 48 -0.43 -3.77 -0.76
CA ILE A 48 -1.31 -4.28 -1.80
C ILE A 48 -2.05 -5.51 -1.25
N LEU A 49 -3.37 -5.40 -1.14
CA LEU A 49 -4.25 -6.49 -0.72
C LEU A 49 -4.68 -7.29 -1.95
N GLN A 50 -4.06 -8.45 -2.15
CA GLN A 50 -4.33 -9.32 -3.29
C GLN A 50 -5.44 -10.32 -2.97
N VAL A 51 -6.66 -9.94 -3.34
CA VAL A 51 -7.84 -10.81 -3.35
C VAL A 51 -8.27 -11.06 -4.78
N LEU A 52 -8.76 -12.28 -5.05
CA LEU A 52 -9.16 -12.71 -6.40
C LEU A 52 -10.38 -11.92 -6.91
N SER A 53 -11.26 -11.54 -5.99
CA SER A 53 -12.35 -10.58 -6.19
C SER A 53 -12.34 -9.62 -5.00
N PRO A 54 -12.21 -8.29 -5.22
CA PRO A 54 -12.19 -7.28 -4.16
C PRO A 54 -13.60 -7.07 -3.59
N HIS A 55 -14.10 -8.08 -2.89
CA HIS A 55 -15.33 -8.02 -2.11
C HIS A 55 -14.98 -7.78 -0.63
N PRO A 56 -15.77 -6.97 0.11
CA PRO A 56 -15.50 -6.68 1.53
C PRO A 56 -15.25 -7.93 2.38
N GLU A 57 -16.02 -9.00 2.18
CA GLU A 57 -15.85 -10.26 2.90
C GLU A 57 -14.47 -10.91 2.63
N ALA A 58 -14.04 -10.92 1.37
CA ALA A 58 -12.75 -11.50 0.99
C ALA A 58 -11.59 -10.68 1.58
N THR A 59 -11.70 -9.36 1.55
CA THR A 59 -10.72 -8.44 2.15
C THR A 59 -10.65 -8.61 3.66
N ASN A 60 -11.80 -8.66 4.35
CA ASN A 60 -11.86 -8.88 5.80
C ASN A 60 -11.24 -10.23 6.20
N LYS A 61 -11.51 -11.28 5.43
CA LYS A 61 -10.93 -12.61 5.63
C LYS A 61 -9.42 -12.65 5.41
N LEU A 62 -8.92 -11.85 4.47
CA LEU A 62 -7.48 -11.71 4.22
C LEU A 62 -6.81 -10.96 5.39
N LEU A 63 -7.39 -9.84 5.78
CA LEU A 63 -6.88 -8.99 6.86
C LEU A 63 -6.88 -9.74 8.19
N SER A 64 -7.96 -10.43 8.57
CA SER A 64 -8.02 -11.17 9.84
C SER A 64 -6.91 -12.21 10.00
N LYS A 65 -6.42 -12.79 8.90
CA LYS A 65 -5.31 -13.76 8.89
C LYS A 65 -3.93 -13.13 8.91
N SER A 66 -3.80 -11.90 8.42
CA SER A 66 -2.51 -11.24 8.15
C SER A 66 -2.20 -10.07 9.08
N LEU A 67 -3.20 -9.49 9.74
CA LEU A 67 -3.07 -8.33 10.63
C LEU A 67 -2.05 -8.54 11.75
N SER A 68 -2.00 -9.73 12.33
CA SER A 68 -1.04 -10.05 13.39
C SER A 68 0.41 -10.20 12.90
N GLN A 69 0.61 -10.37 11.59
CA GLN A 69 1.90 -10.68 10.99
C GLN A 69 2.61 -9.43 10.46
N ILE A 70 1.89 -8.32 10.25
CA ILE A 70 2.45 -7.08 9.71
C ILE A 70 2.14 -5.94 10.67
N ASN A 71 3.20 -5.27 11.12
CA ASN A 71 3.07 -4.00 11.80
C ASN A 71 3.60 -2.89 10.88
N ILE A 72 2.70 -2.19 10.20
CA ILE A 72 3.02 -1.11 9.26
C ILE A 72 3.67 0.10 9.94
N ASN A 73 3.51 0.24 11.25
CA ASN A 73 4.07 1.34 12.03
C ASN A 73 5.53 1.10 12.43
N LYS A 74 6.04 -0.13 12.25
CA LYS A 74 7.44 -0.44 12.56
C LYS A 74 8.38 0.26 11.56
N PRO A 75 9.43 0.98 12.01
CA PRO A 75 10.35 1.70 11.12
C PRO A 75 10.97 0.85 10.02
N GLN A 76 11.25 -0.43 10.30
CA GLN A 76 11.78 -1.34 9.28
C GLN A 76 10.83 -1.59 8.11
N ASN A 77 9.56 -1.20 8.19
CA ASN A 77 8.58 -1.38 7.12
C ASN A 77 8.34 -0.09 6.32
N TYR A 78 9.01 1.00 6.65
CA TYR A 78 8.87 2.27 5.94
C TYR A 78 9.46 2.21 4.54
N GLY A 79 8.71 2.72 3.55
CA GLY A 79 9.13 2.74 2.15
C GLY A 79 9.20 1.35 1.50
N LYS A 80 8.56 0.35 2.11
CA LYS A 80 8.49 -1.01 1.56
C LYS A 80 7.20 -1.23 0.77
N LEU A 81 7.29 -2.09 -0.22
CA LEU A 81 6.14 -2.66 -0.90
C LEU A 81 5.78 -3.99 -0.24
N ILE A 82 4.62 -4.03 0.41
CA ILE A 82 4.09 -5.18 1.13
C ILE A 82 2.91 -5.72 0.34
N ILE A 83 3.01 -6.95 -0.14
CA ILE A 83 1.94 -7.61 -0.90
C ILE A 83 1.37 -8.72 -0.02
N ILE A 84 0.10 -8.60 0.33
CA ILE A 84 -0.61 -9.57 1.16
C ILE A 84 -1.54 -10.36 0.24
N SER A 85 -1.31 -11.66 0.14
CA SER A 85 -2.18 -12.58 -0.59
C SER A 85 -2.75 -13.64 0.35
N LYS A 86 -3.70 -14.44 -0.14
CA LYS A 86 -4.30 -15.54 0.63
C LYS A 86 -3.26 -16.53 1.18
N SER A 87 -2.15 -16.73 0.49
CA SER A 87 -1.16 -17.76 0.82
C SER A 87 0.15 -17.20 1.42
N ASN A 88 0.47 -15.93 1.20
CA ASN A 88 1.73 -15.36 1.68
C ASN A 88 1.69 -13.85 1.83
N ILE A 89 2.66 -13.36 2.60
CA ILE A 89 3.03 -11.96 2.69
C ILE A 89 4.40 -11.82 2.03
N ARG A 90 4.51 -10.92 1.07
CA ARG A 90 5.77 -10.62 0.38
C ARG A 90 6.17 -9.19 0.71
N ILE A 91 7.41 -9.00 1.14
CA ILE A 91 7.97 -7.69 1.44
C ILE A 91 9.08 -7.43 0.43
N ARG A 92 9.00 -6.29 -0.26
CA ARG A 92 9.97 -5.85 -1.25
C ARG A 92 10.58 -4.53 -0.82
N THR A 93 11.86 -4.38 -1.14
CA THR A 93 12.64 -3.16 -0.96
C THR A 93 13.11 -2.70 -2.33
N LYS A 94 13.16 -1.39 -2.52
CA LYS A 94 13.81 -0.74 -3.64
C LYS A 94 15.30 -0.60 -3.39
#